data_AF-A0A3D5KCI3-F1
#
_entry.id   AF-A0A3D5KCI3-F1
#
_cell.length_a   1.000
_cell.length_b   1.000
_cell.length_c   1.000
_cell.angle_alpha   90.00
_cell.angle_beta   90.00
_cell.angle_gamma   90.00
#
_symmetry.space_group_name_H-M   'P 1'
#
loop_
_entity.id
_entity.type
_entity.pdbx_description
1 polymer ?
#
loop_
_entity_poly.entity_id
_entity_poly.type
_entity_poly.pdbx_seq_one_letter_code
_entity_poly.pdbx_strand_id
1 'polypeptide(L)' 'MEEEIITAIEDAVSQIEFARNFFENACEPKLVDYAIYLEEAAKARYEFLLSEAKRRNIRVRQHNILVEARAI' A
#
# COMPACT_ATOMS: atom_id res chain seq x y z
N MET A 1 -11.40 -13.99 10.19
CA MET A 1 -12.58 -13.92 9.29
C MET A 1 -12.87 -12.51 8.78
N GLU A 2 -13.19 -11.52 9.63
CA GLU A 2 -13.35 -10.10 9.20
C GLU A 2 -12.22 -9.21 9.72
N GLU A 3 -11.86 -9.34 10.99
CA GLU A 3 -10.72 -8.60 11.57
C GLU A 3 -9.41 -8.87 10.82
N GLU A 4 -9.14 -10.12 10.43
CA GLU A 4 -7.93 -10.48 9.67
C GLU A 4 -7.79 -9.72 8.36
N ILE A 5 -8.90 -9.53 7.60
CA ILE A 5 -8.82 -8.82 6.32
C ILE A 5 -8.67 -7.32 6.55
N ILE A 6 -9.30 -6.78 7.60
CA ILE A 6 -9.15 -5.38 7.99
C ILE A 6 -7.70 -5.12 8.43
N THR A 7 -7.15 -5.96 9.32
CA THR A 7 -5.76 -5.87 9.75
C THR A 7 -4.79 -6.01 8.57
N ALA A 8 -5.06 -6.90 7.62
CA ALA A 8 -4.22 -7.04 6.43
C ALA A 8 -4.27 -5.80 5.53
N ILE A 9 -5.43 -5.13 5.43
CA ILE A 9 -5.59 -3.87 4.68
C ILE A 9 -4.80 -2.74 5.35
N GLU A 10 -4.91 -2.60 6.68
CA GLU A 10 -4.17 -1.60 7.47
C GLU A 10 -2.65 -1.85 7.42
N ASP A 11 -2.23 -3.12 7.41
CA ASP A 11 -0.83 -3.49 7.19
C ASP A 11 -0.37 -3.09 5.78
N ALA A 12 -1.16 -3.38 4.74
CA ALA A 12 -0.81 -2.99 3.37
C ALA A 12 -0.69 -1.45 3.22
N VAL A 13 -1.54 -0.67 3.90
CA VAL A 13 -1.42 0.79 3.97
C VAL A 13 -0.09 1.19 4.63
N SER A 14 0.23 0.61 5.78
CA SER A 14 1.50 0.87 6.48
C SER A 14 2.72 0.54 5.62
N GLN A 15 2.66 -0.54 4.81
CA GLN A 15 3.75 -0.91 3.90
C GLN A 15 3.94 0.10 2.75
N ILE A 16 2.86 0.69 2.25
CA ILE A 16 2.93 1.75 1.23
C ILE A 16 3.58 3.00 1.82
N GLU A 17 3.18 3.40 3.02
CA GLU A 17 3.79 4.53 3.74
C GLU A 17 5.26 4.27 4.05
N PHE A 18 5.61 3.05 4.46
CA PHE A 18 6.99 2.64 4.69
C PHE A 18 7.81 2.74 3.41
N ALA A 19 7.32 2.23 2.28
CA ALA A 19 8.04 2.28 1.01
C ALA A 19 8.28 3.73 0.55
N ARG A 20 7.30 4.62 0.73
CA ARG A 20 7.44 6.05 0.47
C ARG A 20 8.49 6.71 1.35
N ASN A 21 8.43 6.47 2.66
CA ASN A 21 9.42 6.99 3.58
C ASN A 21 10.82 6.46 3.26
N PHE A 22 10.93 5.18 2.88
CA PHE A 22 12.19 4.59 2.46
C PHE A 22 12.71 5.25 1.18
N PHE A 23 11.86 5.49 0.17
CA PHE A 23 12.21 6.19 -1.07
C PHE A 23 12.77 7.59 -0.78
N GLU A 24 12.12 8.35 0.09
CA GLU A 24 12.54 9.71 0.48
C GLU A 24 13.93 9.75 1.14
N ASN A 25 14.33 8.68 1.83
CA ASN A 25 15.58 8.61 2.60
C ASN A 25 16.67 7.77 1.91
N ALA A 26 16.38 7.11 0.79
CA ALA A 26 17.34 6.26 0.10
C ALA A 26 18.34 7.11 -0.71
N CYS A 27 19.63 7.01 -0.36
CA CYS A 27 20.71 7.71 -1.08
C CYS A 27 21.39 6.86 -2.17
N GLU A 28 21.28 5.54 -2.10
CA GLU A 28 21.85 4.62 -3.08
C GLU A 28 20.85 4.37 -4.22
N PRO A 29 21.20 4.61 -5.50
CA PRO A 29 20.29 4.42 -6.63
C PRO A 29 19.56 3.08 -6.65
N LYS A 30 20.24 1.96 -6.32
CA LYS A 30 19.58 0.65 -6.27
C LYS A 30 18.54 0.52 -5.15
N LEU A 31 18.72 1.26 -4.06
CA LEU A 31 17.75 1.29 -2.96
C LEU A 31 16.55 2.17 -3.31
N VAL A 32 16.75 3.23 -4.10
CA VAL A 32 15.64 4.02 -4.67
C VAL A 32 14.76 3.13 -5.54
N ASP A 33 15.35 2.39 -6.48
CA ASP A 33 14.61 1.44 -7.32
C ASP A 33 13.89 0.38 -6.48
N TYR A 34 14.57 -0.16 -5.47
CA TYR A 34 13.98 -1.11 -4.52
C TYR A 34 12.75 -0.52 -3.82
N ALA A 35 12.80 0.75 -3.39
CA ALA A 35 11.69 1.44 -2.76
C ALA A 35 10.47 1.54 -3.68
N ILE A 36 10.70 1.85 -4.97
CA ILE A 36 9.65 1.91 -5.99
C ILE A 36 8.98 0.53 -6.13
N TYR A 37 9.77 -0.54 -6.27
CA TYR A 37 9.22 -1.89 -6.37
C TYR A 37 8.47 -2.31 -5.10
N LEU A 38 8.96 -1.90 -3.93
CA LEU A 38 8.32 -2.18 -2.65
C LEU A 38 6.94 -1.50 -2.55
N GLU A 39 6.85 -0.24 -2.97
CA GLU A 39 5.60 0.50 -2.96
C GLU A 39 4.57 -0.12 -3.92
N GLU A 40 4.99 -0.44 -5.15
CA GLU A 40 4.11 -1.06 -6.15
C GLU A 40 3.62 -2.45 -5.72
N ALA A 41 4.49 -3.25 -5.08
CA ALA A 41 4.09 -4.54 -4.50
C ALA A 41 3.06 -4.36 -3.37
N ALA A 42 3.24 -3.34 -2.52
CA ALA A 42 2.33 -3.05 -1.43
C ALA A 42 0.97 -2.52 -1.93
N LYS A 43 0.96 -1.67 -2.97
CA LYS A 43 -0.25 -1.22 -3.68
C LYS A 43 -1.02 -2.39 -4.30
N ALA A 44 -0.34 -3.28 -5.02
CA ALA A 44 -0.97 -4.47 -5.59
C ALA A 44 -1.60 -5.36 -4.51
N ARG A 45 -0.93 -5.53 -3.36
CA ARG A 45 -1.48 -6.26 -2.21
C ARG A 45 -2.71 -5.56 -1.63
N TYR A 46 -2.68 -4.24 -1.48
CA TYR A 46 -3.81 -3.45 -1.00
C TYR A 46 -5.05 -3.61 -1.90
N GLU A 47 -4.89 -3.48 -3.21
CA GLU A 47 -5.98 -3.63 -4.20
C GLU A 47 -6.60 -5.04 -4.17
N PHE A 48 -5.76 -6.07 -4.05
CA PHE A 48 -6.21 -7.45 -3.89
C PHE A 48 -7.06 -7.62 -2.63
N LEU A 49 -6.60 -7.08 -1.49
CA LEU A 49 -7.31 -7.19 -0.21
C LEU A 49 -8.63 -6.43 -0.21
N LEU A 50 -8.70 -5.24 -0.84
CA LEU A 50 -9.97 -4.52 -1.04
C LEU A 50 -10.95 -5.33 -1.88
N SER A 51 -10.46 -5.95 -2.96
CA SER A 51 -11.27 -6.81 -3.82
C SER A 51 -11.83 -8.01 -3.04
N GLU A 52 -11.01 -8.61 -2.17
CA GLU A 52 -11.41 -9.72 -1.33
C GLU A 52 -12.41 -9.31 -0.25
N ALA A 53 -12.22 -8.16 0.41
CA ALA A 53 -13.17 -7.62 1.37
C ALA A 53 -14.54 -7.36 0.71
N LYS A 54 -14.53 -6.83 -0.52
CA LYS A 54 -15.75 -6.64 -1.32
C LYS A 54 -16.46 -7.97 -1.61
N ARG A 55 -15.74 -9.02 -2.01
CA ARG A 55 -16.33 -10.37 -2.23
C ARG A 55 -17.00 -10.92 -0.97
N ARG A 56 -16.45 -10.61 0.20
CA ARG A 56 -16.94 -11.05 1.51
C ARG A 56 -18.01 -10.12 2.11
N ASN A 57 -18.40 -9.05 1.41
CA ASN A 57 -19.30 -8.00 1.93
C ASN A 57 -18.81 -7.35 3.24
N ILE A 58 -17.50 -7.28 3.43
CA ILE A 58 -16.89 -6.66 4.60
C ILE A 58 -16.74 -5.16 4.35
N ARG A 59 -17.17 -4.34 5.32
CA ARG A 59 -17.00 -2.88 5.25
C ARG A 59 -15.61 -2.51 5.74
N VAL A 60 -14.86 -1.81 4.90
CA VAL A 60 -13.49 -1.36 5.19
C VAL A 60 -13.42 0.15 5.12
N ARG A 61 -12.49 0.75 5.88
CA ARG A 61 -12.22 2.18 5.77
C ARG A 61 -11.47 2.46 4.47
N GLN A 62 -11.93 3.48 3.74
CA GLN A 62 -11.25 3.95 2.55
C GLN A 62 -10.01 4.74 2.94
N HIS A 63 -8.86 4.34 2.40
CA HIS A 63 -7.60 5.05 2.55
C HIS A 63 -7.27 5.75 1.23
N ASN A 64 -7.01 7.06 1.28
CA ASN A 64 -6.67 7.85 0.10
C ASN A 64 -5.16 7.78 -0.18
N ILE A 65 -4.65 6.57 -0.36
CA ILE A 65 -3.21 6.30 -0.49
C ILE A 65 -2.75 6.15 -1.95
N LEU A 66 -3.66 5.90 -2.89
CA LEU A 66 -3.34 5.71 -4.32
C LEU A 66 -3.33 7.01 -5.14
N VAL A 67 -3.58 8.17 -4.52
CA VAL A 67 -3.60 9.46 -5.23
C VAL A 67 -2.18 9.99 -5.35
N GLU A 68 -1.52 9.68 -6.46
CA GLU A 68 -0.32 10.39 -6.90
C GLU A 68 -0.71 11.42 -7.96
N ALA A 69 -1.10 12.60 -7.52
CA ALA A 69 -1.06 13.77 -8.39
C ALA A 69 0.39 14.29 -8.39
N ARG A 70 1.17 13.91 -9.41
CA ARG A 70 2.35 14.69 -9.79
C ARG A 70 1.86 16.06 -10.27
N ALA A 71 1.92 17.06 -9.39
CA ALA A 71 2.03 18.44 -9.83
C ALA A 71 3.43 18.57 -10.46
N ILE A 72 3.45 18.70 -11.79
CA ILE A 72 4.63 19.12 -12.57
C ILE A 72 4.73 20.64 -12.47
#